data_AF-A0AAE4NW44-F1
#
_entry.id   AF-A0AAE4NW44-F1
#
_cell.length_a   1.000
_cell.length_b   1.000
_cell.length_c   1.000
_cell.angle_alpha   90.00
_cell.angle_beta   90.00
_cell.angle_gamma   90.00
#
_symmetry.space_group_name_H-M   'P 1'
#
loop_
_entity.id
_entity.type
_entity.pdbx_description
1 polymer ?
#
loop_
_entity_poly.entity_id
_entity_poly.type
_entity_poly.pdbx_seq_one_letter_code
_entity_poly.pdbx_strand_id
1 'polypeptide(L)'
;MKGKAALPLVFLLLFSGSTLAAPYWLKPGTELVYFANATKPDTYYGGGAYYRSDGCIATLGFQSMRVVFRIINVSNDWAIVNVTVGLYGDKSLRWPYSEVTAYYPANCTLDLPWPVNTITHSLRENVSFEWADYGTELVLNGSYKIHLLTGIVYSMDGRPYGHTLLFGLYPVSNMSYVILDGKHLAFNVIRVLNSTTYVTYYRNFTGPNVFLSSEPVNFTDPSGATSFIRSIVIFNPGDDLTAGFMGVIPDLGASVRLDVIAISDNMMDRLTPKFSGGEVDRAVPAGVLLYNVSVPKTQSDEHVTQQASVPAISGPWIGGVLAGLLLLAGVFLMKRR
;
A
#
# COMPACT_ATOMS: atom_id res chain seq x y z
N MET A 1 -39.14 -24.78 41.35
CA MET A 1 -37.69 -24.53 41.29
C MET A 1 -37.06 -25.45 40.24
N LYS A 2 -36.69 -24.94 39.07
CA LYS A 2 -35.82 -25.61 38.10
C LYS A 2 -34.86 -24.56 37.54
N GLY A 3 -33.59 -24.73 37.88
CA GLY A 3 -32.55 -23.74 37.72
C GLY A 3 -31.87 -23.77 36.36
N LYS A 4 -31.64 -22.57 35.84
CA LYS A 4 -30.33 -22.06 35.39
C LYS A 4 -29.44 -23.06 34.63
N ALA A 5 -29.58 -23.07 33.30
CA ALA A 5 -28.58 -23.64 32.38
C ALA A 5 -28.35 -22.76 31.14
N ALA A 6 -28.48 -21.44 31.26
CA ALA A 6 -28.29 -20.50 30.14
C ALA A 6 -27.02 -19.62 30.26
N LEU A 7 -26.26 -19.74 31.36
CA LEU A 7 -25.12 -18.86 31.65
C LEU A 7 -23.79 -19.20 30.94
N PRO A 8 -23.46 -20.45 30.55
CA PRO A 8 -22.14 -20.72 29.97
C PRO A 8 -22.05 -20.34 28.47
N LEU A 9 -23.17 -20.21 27.76
CA LEU A 9 -23.18 -19.87 26.33
C LEU A 9 -22.92 -18.37 26.08
N VAL A 10 -23.34 -17.50 27.00
CA VAL A 10 -23.13 -16.04 26.90
C VAL A 10 -21.67 -15.67 27.18
N PHE A 11 -20.96 -16.43 28.01
CA PHE A 11 -19.56 -16.18 28.32
C PHE A 11 -18.63 -16.54 27.14
N LEU A 12 -18.96 -17.59 26.37
CA LEU A 12 -18.20 -17.98 25.16
C LEU A 12 -18.31 -16.98 24.00
N LEU A 13 -19.43 -16.25 23.90
CA LEU A 13 -19.64 -15.19 22.90
C LEU A 13 -18.90 -13.88 23.23
N LEU A 14 -18.44 -13.70 24.48
CA LEU A 14 -17.69 -12.51 24.90
C LEU A 14 -16.17 -12.63 24.65
N PHE A 15 -15.68 -13.82 24.28
CA PHE A 15 -14.28 -14.09 23.95
C PHE A 15 -14.03 -14.42 22.48
N SER A 16 -15.01 -14.19 21.59
CA SER A 16 -14.70 -14.08 20.16
C SER A 16 -13.99 -12.74 19.95
N GLY A 17 -12.71 -12.70 20.31
CA GLY A 17 -11.81 -11.66 19.85
C GLY A 17 -11.96 -11.61 18.34
N SER A 18 -12.34 -10.46 17.83
CA SER A 18 -12.37 -10.19 16.40
C SER A 18 -10.94 -10.23 15.88
N THR A 19 -10.41 -11.43 15.67
CA THR A 19 -9.29 -11.62 14.77
C THR A 19 -9.78 -11.10 13.43
N LEU A 20 -9.25 -9.94 13.01
CA LEU A 20 -9.41 -9.49 11.63
C LEU A 20 -8.99 -10.69 10.78
N ALA A 21 -9.94 -11.32 10.10
CA ALA A 21 -9.61 -12.46 9.26
C ALA A 21 -8.63 -11.94 8.21
N ALA A 22 -7.40 -12.45 8.22
CA ALA A 22 -6.42 -12.10 7.20
C ALA A 22 -7.03 -12.35 5.81
N PRO A 23 -6.75 -11.51 4.81
CA PRO A 23 -7.34 -11.66 3.49
C PRO A 23 -7.01 -13.04 2.91
N TYR A 24 -7.91 -13.57 2.08
CA TYR A 24 -7.81 -14.93 1.53
C TYR A 24 -6.48 -15.21 0.80
N TRP A 25 -5.82 -14.16 0.31
CA TRP A 25 -4.56 -14.23 -0.42
C TRP A 25 -3.34 -14.15 0.50
N LEU A 26 -3.46 -13.76 1.78
CA LEU A 26 -2.33 -13.69 2.71
C LEU A 26 -1.91 -15.07 3.20
N LYS A 27 -1.29 -15.84 2.30
CA LYS A 27 -0.78 -17.19 2.54
C LYS A 27 0.62 -17.33 1.93
N PRO A 28 1.49 -18.18 2.52
CA PRO A 28 2.82 -18.42 1.97
C PRO A 28 2.78 -18.80 0.49
N GLY A 29 3.66 -18.20 -0.30
CA GLY A 29 3.76 -18.37 -1.74
C GLY A 29 2.89 -17.44 -2.58
N THR A 30 1.99 -16.65 -1.99
CA THR A 30 1.27 -15.62 -2.74
C THR A 30 2.20 -14.52 -3.24
N GLU A 31 1.98 -14.07 -4.47
CA GLU A 31 2.67 -12.93 -5.09
C GLU A 31 1.67 -11.86 -5.53
N LEU A 32 1.90 -10.62 -5.10
CA LEU A 32 1.24 -9.42 -5.61
C LEU A 32 2.25 -8.67 -6.49
N VAL A 33 1.91 -8.47 -7.75
CA VAL A 33 2.76 -7.76 -8.72
C VAL A 33 2.10 -6.43 -9.02
N TYR A 34 2.82 -5.34 -8.79
CA TYR A 34 2.43 -3.99 -9.16
C TYR A 34 3.37 -3.45 -10.24
N PHE A 35 2.84 -2.62 -11.12
CA PHE A 35 3.58 -2.04 -12.24
C PHE A 35 3.13 -0.60 -12.52
N ALA A 36 4.07 0.25 -12.90
CA ALA A 36 3.83 1.59 -13.44
C ALA A 36 4.71 1.81 -14.65
N ASN A 37 4.15 2.42 -15.70
CA ASN A 37 4.90 2.83 -16.88
C ASN A 37 4.65 4.31 -17.22
N ALA A 38 5.66 5.15 -17.00
CA ALA A 38 5.61 6.59 -17.25
C ALA A 38 6.17 6.98 -18.63
N THR A 39 6.11 6.11 -19.63
CA THR A 39 6.53 6.46 -21.00
C THR A 39 5.48 7.34 -21.68
N LYS A 40 5.63 8.66 -21.62
CA LYS A 40 5.01 9.55 -22.61
C LYS A 40 6.11 10.03 -23.57
N PRO A 41 5.91 9.95 -24.89
CA PRO A 41 6.94 10.36 -25.86
C PRO A 41 7.32 11.85 -25.75
N ASP A 42 6.42 12.67 -25.19
CA ASP A 42 6.48 14.14 -25.32
C ASP A 42 6.58 14.90 -23.98
N THR A 43 6.55 14.22 -22.82
CA THR A 43 6.65 14.88 -21.50
C THR A 43 7.79 14.32 -20.67
N TYR A 44 8.72 15.21 -20.34
CA TYR A 44 10.00 15.07 -19.62
C TYR A 44 9.98 14.49 -18.19
N TYR A 45 8.90 13.85 -17.74
CA TYR A 45 8.81 13.36 -16.37
C TYR A 45 8.51 11.86 -16.38
N GLY A 46 9.53 11.06 -16.06
CA GLY A 46 9.38 9.65 -15.72
C GLY A 46 8.83 9.47 -14.29
N GLY A 47 9.25 8.41 -13.62
CA GLY A 47 9.09 8.23 -12.18
C GLY A 47 10.29 8.73 -11.38
N GLY A 48 10.02 9.08 -10.13
CA GLY A 48 11.03 9.36 -9.12
C GLY A 48 10.78 8.55 -7.85
N ALA A 49 11.82 8.20 -7.12
CA ALA A 49 11.72 7.65 -5.78
C ALA A 49 12.79 8.25 -4.87
N TYR A 50 12.49 8.34 -3.58
CA TYR A 50 13.49 8.73 -2.58
C TYR A 50 13.96 7.48 -1.83
N TYR A 51 15.24 7.16 -2.02
CA TYR A 51 15.92 6.06 -1.37
C TYR A 51 16.71 6.58 -0.17
N ARG A 52 16.61 5.91 0.98
CA ARG A 52 17.31 6.31 2.21
C ARG A 52 18.31 5.26 2.64
N SER A 53 19.53 5.67 2.97
CA SER A 53 20.55 4.80 3.55
C SER A 53 21.41 5.58 4.52
N ASP A 54 21.48 5.14 5.79
CA ASP A 54 22.38 5.65 6.82
C ASP A 54 22.52 7.19 6.89
N GLY A 55 21.38 7.88 6.99
CA GLY A 55 21.34 9.34 7.08
C GLY A 55 21.50 10.07 5.75
N CYS A 56 21.73 9.33 4.66
CA CYS A 56 21.67 9.84 3.30
C CYS A 56 20.30 9.63 2.66
N ILE A 57 19.93 10.57 1.80
CA ILE A 57 18.79 10.46 0.89
C ILE A 57 19.35 10.56 -0.54
N ALA A 58 18.83 9.72 -1.42
CA ALA A 58 19.09 9.76 -2.84
C ALA A 58 17.78 9.89 -3.60
N THR A 59 17.78 10.70 -4.65
CA THR A 59 16.68 10.77 -5.60
C THR A 59 16.98 9.80 -6.73
N LEU A 60 16.16 8.76 -6.90
CA LEU A 60 16.23 7.81 -7.99
C LEU A 60 15.31 8.24 -9.12
N GLY A 61 15.82 8.37 -10.34
CA GLY A 61 15.06 8.63 -11.56
C GLY A 61 14.94 7.38 -12.42
N PHE A 62 13.73 7.10 -12.94
CA PHE A 62 13.43 5.94 -13.79
C PHE A 62 12.20 6.20 -14.69
N GLN A 63 11.86 5.29 -15.59
CA GLN A 63 10.67 5.39 -16.47
C GLN A 63 9.57 4.41 -16.12
N SER A 64 9.94 3.19 -15.75
CA SER A 64 8.99 2.17 -15.34
C SER A 64 9.44 1.55 -14.02
N MET A 65 8.47 1.08 -13.26
CA MET A 65 8.73 0.36 -12.01
C MET A 65 7.87 -0.88 -11.92
N ARG A 66 8.49 -1.98 -11.48
CA ARG A 66 7.82 -3.23 -11.14
C ARG A 66 8.10 -3.55 -9.67
N VAL A 67 7.04 -3.77 -8.90
CA VAL A 67 7.13 -4.14 -7.48
C VAL A 67 6.50 -5.51 -7.30
N VAL A 68 7.20 -6.44 -6.68
CA VAL A 68 6.67 -7.76 -6.33
C VAL A 68 6.71 -7.93 -4.83
N PHE A 69 5.55 -8.14 -4.22
CA PHE A 69 5.41 -8.57 -2.84
C PHE A 69 5.14 -10.07 -2.82
N ARG A 70 6.02 -10.84 -2.19
CA ARG A 70 5.87 -12.29 -2.04
C ARG A 70 5.74 -12.66 -0.57
N ILE A 71 4.62 -13.26 -0.20
CA ILE A 71 4.41 -13.76 1.15
C ILE A 71 5.26 -15.01 1.35
N ILE A 72 6.20 -14.97 2.29
CA ILE A 72 7.14 -16.07 2.55
C ILE A 72 6.62 -16.97 3.66
N ASN A 73 6.14 -16.37 4.74
CA ASN A 73 5.67 -17.09 5.91
C ASN A 73 4.54 -16.31 6.60
N VAL A 74 3.62 -17.02 7.23
CA VAL A 74 2.53 -16.48 8.06
C VAL A 74 2.45 -17.35 9.31
N SER A 75 2.85 -16.81 10.46
CA SER A 75 2.91 -17.57 11.71
C SER A 75 2.93 -16.63 12.93
N ASN A 76 2.31 -17.03 14.04
CA ASN A 76 2.35 -16.31 15.32
C ASN A 76 1.97 -14.82 15.20
N ASP A 77 0.89 -14.50 14.49
CA ASP A 77 0.44 -13.12 14.23
C ASP A 77 1.42 -12.25 13.41
N TRP A 78 2.38 -12.87 12.72
CA TRP A 78 3.30 -12.17 11.82
C TRP A 78 3.23 -12.76 10.41
N ALA A 79 3.28 -11.89 9.40
CA ALA A 79 3.63 -12.27 8.03
C ALA A 79 5.01 -11.74 7.67
N ILE A 80 5.83 -12.57 7.01
CA ILE A 80 7.10 -12.15 6.41
C ILE A 80 6.89 -12.02 4.91
N VAL A 81 7.30 -10.89 4.36
CA VAL A 81 7.11 -10.54 2.95
C VAL A 81 8.46 -10.21 2.34
N ASN A 82 8.80 -10.89 1.25
CA ASN A 82 9.93 -10.50 0.40
C ASN A 82 9.45 -9.50 -0.65
N VAL A 83 10.28 -8.51 -0.91
CA VAL A 83 10.01 -7.45 -1.87
C VAL A 83 11.13 -7.40 -2.88
N THR A 84 10.75 -7.38 -4.15
CA THR A 84 11.65 -7.06 -5.26
C THR A 84 11.10 -5.84 -5.98
N VAL A 85 11.92 -4.79 -6.06
CA VAL A 85 11.63 -3.58 -6.85
C VAL A 85 12.59 -3.51 -8.02
N GLY A 86 12.07 -3.56 -9.23
CA GLY A 86 12.83 -3.26 -10.45
C GLY A 86 12.48 -1.87 -10.94
N LEU A 87 13.49 -1.02 -11.10
CA LEU A 87 13.42 0.28 -11.75
C LEU A 87 14.03 0.16 -13.15
N TYR A 88 13.38 0.74 -14.16
CA TYR A 88 13.80 0.58 -15.55
C TYR A 88 13.86 1.93 -16.27
N GLY A 89 14.92 2.15 -17.03
CA GLY A 89 15.03 3.22 -18.02
C GLY A 89 14.47 2.79 -19.39
N ASP A 90 14.32 3.73 -20.32
CA ASP A 90 13.84 3.45 -21.69
C ASP A 90 14.86 3.94 -22.74
N LYS A 91 15.61 3.01 -23.35
CA LYS A 91 16.64 3.32 -24.37
C LYS A 91 16.12 4.07 -25.60
N SER A 92 14.80 4.08 -25.84
CA SER A 92 14.21 4.85 -26.92
C SER A 92 14.14 6.35 -26.61
N LEU A 93 14.25 6.73 -25.34
CA LEU A 93 14.28 8.11 -24.87
C LEU A 93 15.73 8.62 -24.78
N ARG A 94 15.88 9.94 -24.68
CA ARG A 94 17.20 10.57 -24.47
C ARG A 94 17.53 10.62 -22.97
N TRP A 95 18.82 10.66 -22.64
CA TRP A 95 19.28 10.94 -21.29
C TRP A 95 18.63 12.24 -20.73
N PRO A 96 18.23 12.28 -19.44
CA PRO A 96 18.44 11.28 -18.38
C PRO A 96 17.36 10.19 -18.31
N TYR A 97 16.50 10.04 -19.32
CA TYR A 97 15.35 9.12 -19.28
C TYR A 97 15.65 7.72 -19.80
N SER A 98 16.79 7.56 -20.49
CA SER A 98 17.26 6.27 -21.01
C SER A 98 17.77 5.33 -19.94
N GLU A 99 18.11 5.87 -18.78
CA GLU A 99 18.85 5.20 -17.71
C GLU A 99 18.11 5.32 -16.37
N VAL A 100 18.46 4.43 -15.45
CA VAL A 100 18.14 4.59 -14.04
C VAL A 100 19.28 5.35 -13.39
N THR A 101 18.96 6.48 -12.78
CA THR A 101 19.96 7.37 -12.19
C THR A 101 19.69 7.59 -10.71
N ALA A 102 20.74 7.85 -9.94
CA ALA A 102 20.62 8.36 -8.57
C ALA A 102 21.35 9.70 -8.44
N TYR A 103 20.74 10.60 -7.69
CA TYR A 103 21.30 11.90 -7.33
C TYR A 103 21.37 12.05 -5.81
N TYR A 104 22.57 12.28 -5.26
CA TYR A 104 22.81 12.33 -3.82
C TYR A 104 24.06 13.14 -3.46
N PRO A 105 24.24 13.56 -2.19
CA PRO A 105 25.43 14.29 -1.74
C PRO A 105 26.69 13.41 -1.82
N ALA A 106 27.82 13.94 -2.29
CA ALA A 106 29.03 13.15 -2.55
C ALA A 106 29.73 12.61 -1.28
N ASN A 107 29.35 13.11 -0.10
CA ASN A 107 29.82 12.58 1.18
C ASN A 107 28.99 11.40 1.67
N CYS A 108 27.95 11.01 0.94
CA CYS A 108 27.15 9.84 1.26
C CYS A 108 27.75 8.57 0.67
N THR A 109 27.42 7.45 1.32
CA THR A 109 27.57 6.13 0.73
C THR A 109 26.19 5.50 0.66
N LEU A 110 25.80 5.06 -0.53
CA LEU A 110 24.54 4.35 -0.73
C LEU A 110 24.79 2.84 -0.69
N ASP A 111 23.92 2.13 0.01
CA ASP A 111 23.85 0.66 -0.02
C ASP A 111 23.05 0.19 -1.24
N LEU A 112 23.54 0.57 -2.42
CA LEU A 112 22.99 0.20 -3.72
C LEU A 112 24.03 -0.64 -4.50
N PRO A 113 23.61 -1.43 -5.49
CA PRO A 113 24.52 -2.06 -6.45
C PRO A 113 25.53 -1.06 -7.03
N TRP A 114 26.69 -1.54 -7.46
CA TRP A 114 27.70 -0.65 -8.05
C TRP A 114 27.17 0.02 -9.32
N PRO A 115 27.21 1.36 -9.43
CA PRO A 115 26.80 2.05 -10.64
C PRO A 115 27.77 1.76 -11.78
N VAL A 116 27.27 1.86 -13.00
CA VAL A 116 28.05 1.77 -14.24
C VAL A 116 28.99 2.96 -14.37
N ASN A 117 28.51 4.14 -13.98
CA ASN A 117 29.27 5.38 -14.02
C ASN A 117 28.85 6.31 -12.89
N THR A 118 29.78 7.15 -12.44
CA THR A 118 29.53 8.19 -11.43
C THR A 118 30.18 9.48 -11.87
N ILE A 119 29.43 10.58 -11.82
CA ILE A 119 29.92 11.92 -12.12
C ILE A 119 29.69 12.80 -10.89
N THR A 120 30.77 13.36 -10.36
CA THR A 120 30.69 14.32 -9.26
C THR A 120 30.51 15.73 -9.82
N HIS A 121 29.44 16.41 -9.39
CA HIS A 121 29.14 17.79 -9.75
C HIS A 121 29.21 18.69 -8.51
N SER A 122 29.90 19.82 -8.61
CA SER A 122 29.88 20.87 -7.59
C SER A 122 28.84 21.91 -7.99
N LEU A 123 27.67 21.89 -7.35
CA LEU A 123 26.59 22.85 -7.65
C LEU A 123 26.74 24.17 -6.87
N ARG A 124 27.46 24.14 -5.74
CA ARG A 124 27.80 25.31 -4.90
C ARG A 124 29.19 25.13 -4.31
N GLU A 125 29.85 26.24 -3.92
CA GLU A 125 31.23 26.25 -3.40
C GLU A 125 31.50 25.26 -2.25
N ASN A 126 30.46 24.79 -1.55
CA ASN A 126 30.58 23.87 -0.42
C ASN A 126 29.69 22.61 -0.49
N VAL A 127 29.03 22.32 -1.62
CA VAL A 127 28.18 21.11 -1.75
C VAL A 127 28.45 20.40 -3.08
N SER A 128 29.14 19.26 -2.97
CA SER A 128 29.36 18.30 -4.04
C SER A 128 28.25 17.25 -4.05
N PHE A 129 27.76 16.94 -5.23
CA PHE A 129 26.77 15.89 -5.49
C PHE A 129 27.35 14.83 -6.40
N GLU A 130 26.87 13.60 -6.26
CA GLU A 130 27.14 12.51 -7.17
C GLU A 130 25.89 12.18 -7.98
N TRP A 131 26.11 12.05 -9.29
CA TRP A 131 25.17 11.48 -10.25
C TRP A 131 25.66 10.09 -10.58
N ALA A 132 24.92 9.06 -10.17
CA ALA A 132 25.25 7.67 -10.43
C ALA A 132 24.29 7.08 -11.48
N ASP A 133 24.85 6.49 -12.53
CA ASP A 133 24.12 5.79 -13.59
C ASP A 133 24.16 4.28 -13.33
N TYR A 134 23.00 3.64 -13.28
CA TYR A 134 22.83 2.19 -13.07
C TYR A 134 22.53 1.45 -14.38
N GLY A 135 22.68 2.10 -15.53
CA GLY A 135 22.29 1.58 -16.82
C GLY A 135 20.77 1.56 -16.97
N THR A 136 20.23 0.54 -17.63
CA THR A 136 18.79 0.49 -17.92
C THR A 136 17.94 -0.20 -16.87
N GLU A 137 18.55 -0.78 -15.84
CA GLU A 137 17.84 -1.55 -14.84
C GLU A 137 18.56 -1.46 -13.49
N LEU A 138 17.80 -1.18 -12.43
CA LEU A 138 18.23 -1.30 -11.05
C LEU A 138 17.24 -2.17 -10.29
N VAL A 139 17.73 -3.27 -9.70
CA VAL A 139 16.90 -4.20 -8.92
C VAL A 139 17.28 -4.12 -7.45
N LEU A 140 16.29 -3.80 -6.61
CA LEU A 140 16.39 -3.77 -5.16
C LEU A 140 15.64 -4.96 -4.57
N ASN A 141 16.24 -5.61 -3.59
CA ASN A 141 15.64 -6.74 -2.88
C ASN A 141 15.67 -6.50 -1.39
N GLY A 142 14.62 -6.90 -0.70
CA GLY A 142 14.52 -6.77 0.73
C GLY A 142 13.38 -7.60 1.30
N SER A 143 13.26 -7.57 2.62
CA SER A 143 12.21 -8.26 3.35
C SER A 143 11.72 -7.40 4.50
N TYR A 144 10.48 -7.61 4.89
CA TYR A 144 9.89 -6.95 6.04
C TYR A 144 8.88 -7.88 6.72
N LYS A 145 8.39 -7.46 7.88
CA LYS A 145 7.37 -8.18 8.64
C LYS A 145 6.13 -7.32 8.86
N ILE A 146 4.95 -7.94 8.83
CA ILE A 146 3.66 -7.32 9.12
C ILE A 146 3.11 -7.96 10.39
N HIS A 147 2.78 -7.15 11.38
CA HIS A 147 2.04 -7.61 12.55
C HIS A 147 0.55 -7.71 12.19
N LEU A 148 0.01 -8.92 12.09
CA LEU A 148 -1.30 -9.19 11.51
C LEU A 148 -2.46 -8.61 12.33
N LEU A 149 -2.31 -8.53 13.65
CA LEU A 149 -3.35 -7.96 14.53
C LEU A 149 -3.51 -6.46 14.34
N THR A 150 -2.43 -5.75 14.01
CA THR A 150 -2.45 -4.28 13.88
C THR A 150 -2.26 -3.80 12.45
N GLY A 151 -1.86 -4.67 11.51
CA GLY A 151 -1.47 -4.27 10.16
C GLY A 151 -0.18 -3.46 10.09
N ILE A 152 0.58 -3.32 11.18
CA ILE A 152 1.79 -2.47 11.20
C ILE A 152 2.95 -3.21 10.54
N VAL A 153 3.61 -2.52 9.62
CA VAL A 153 4.84 -2.88 8.94
C VAL A 153 6.04 -2.55 9.82
N TYR A 154 6.94 -3.50 9.92
CA TYR A 154 8.25 -3.33 10.52
C TYR A 154 9.33 -3.86 9.59
N SER A 155 10.48 -3.19 9.56
CA SER A 155 11.70 -3.77 9.01
C SER A 155 12.13 -5.01 9.81
N MET A 156 13.06 -5.79 9.26
CA MET A 156 13.51 -7.05 9.89
C MET A 156 14.18 -6.84 11.26
N ASP A 157 14.84 -5.70 11.46
CA ASP A 157 15.42 -5.27 12.74
C ASP A 157 14.38 -4.75 13.76
N GLY A 158 13.11 -4.58 13.35
CA GLY A 158 12.00 -4.23 14.24
C GLY A 158 11.64 -2.75 14.30
N ARG A 159 12.16 -1.90 13.42
CA ARG A 159 11.71 -0.50 13.30
C ARG A 159 10.34 -0.41 12.62
N PRO A 160 9.37 0.34 13.16
CA PRO A 160 8.05 0.50 12.56
C PRO A 160 8.04 1.53 11.41
N TYR A 161 7.19 1.29 10.39
CA TYR A 161 7.03 2.17 9.21
C TYR A 161 5.57 2.62 8.98
N GLY A 162 4.60 2.12 9.75
CA GLY A 162 3.18 2.43 9.60
C GLY A 162 2.36 1.23 9.16
N HIS A 163 1.10 1.45 8.77
CA HIS A 163 0.22 0.36 8.32
C HIS A 163 0.59 -0.08 6.91
N THR A 164 0.54 -1.40 6.69
CA THR A 164 0.70 -1.97 5.34
C THR A 164 -0.34 -1.36 4.43
N LEU A 165 0.07 -1.05 3.20
CA LEU A 165 -0.89 -0.63 2.20
C LEU A 165 -1.52 -1.81 1.48
N LEU A 166 -1.13 -3.06 1.75
CA LEU A 166 -1.59 -4.20 0.95
C LEU A 166 -3.03 -4.61 1.28
N PHE A 167 -3.41 -4.55 2.55
CA PHE A 167 -4.73 -4.98 3.08
C PHE A 167 -5.11 -4.24 4.36
N GLY A 168 -6.34 -4.43 4.83
CA GLY A 168 -6.82 -3.97 6.14
C GLY A 168 -6.92 -2.46 6.29
N LEU A 169 -6.89 -1.71 5.18
CA LEU A 169 -6.92 -0.24 5.20
C LEU A 169 -8.32 0.35 5.41
N TYR A 170 -9.38 -0.41 5.15
CA TYR A 170 -10.77 0.06 5.26
C TYR A 170 -11.63 -0.85 6.16
N PRO A 171 -12.47 -0.30 7.06
CA PRO A 171 -12.70 1.12 7.30
C PRO A 171 -11.47 1.82 7.90
N VAL A 172 -11.16 3.02 7.39
CA VAL A 172 -10.07 3.84 7.93
C VAL A 172 -10.40 4.20 9.37
N SER A 173 -9.47 3.91 10.27
CA SER A 173 -9.57 4.28 11.68
C SER A 173 -8.53 5.34 12.03
N ASN A 174 -8.58 5.88 13.24
CA ASN A 174 -7.51 6.72 13.79
C ASN A 174 -6.15 6.01 13.86
N MET A 175 -6.12 4.68 13.74
CA MET A 175 -4.91 3.90 13.69
C MET A 175 -4.36 3.77 12.27
N SER A 176 -5.11 4.06 11.21
CA SER A 176 -4.62 3.93 9.82
C SER A 176 -3.68 5.08 9.45
N TYR A 177 -2.37 4.87 9.58
CA TYR A 177 -1.33 5.87 9.29
C TYR A 177 -0.12 5.28 8.56
N VAL A 178 0.65 6.15 7.92
CA VAL A 178 2.02 5.86 7.44
C VAL A 178 3.03 6.70 8.24
N ILE A 179 4.30 6.27 8.30
CA ILE A 179 5.37 7.02 8.98
C ILE A 179 6.37 7.54 7.94
N LEU A 180 6.68 8.84 8.03
CA LEU A 180 7.84 9.44 7.36
C LEU A 180 8.59 10.30 8.37
N ASP A 181 9.91 10.11 8.49
CA ASP A 181 10.75 10.89 9.41
C ASP A 181 10.24 10.93 10.86
N GLY A 182 9.69 9.81 11.34
CA GLY A 182 9.11 9.68 12.67
C GLY A 182 7.76 10.38 12.86
N LYS A 183 7.26 11.09 11.84
CA LYS A 183 5.94 11.70 11.85
C LYS A 183 4.88 10.70 11.40
N HIS A 184 3.82 10.57 12.21
CA HIS A 184 2.64 9.79 11.86
C HIS A 184 1.74 10.63 10.94
N LEU A 185 1.42 10.09 9.77
CA LEU A 185 0.57 10.72 8.76
C LEU A 185 -0.72 9.91 8.63
N ALA A 186 -1.81 10.43 9.19
CA ALA A 186 -3.10 9.75 9.15
C ALA A 186 -3.75 9.83 7.76
N PHE A 187 -4.49 8.80 7.37
CA PHE A 187 -5.39 8.88 6.21
C PHE A 187 -6.62 9.71 6.58
N ASN A 188 -6.71 10.92 6.03
CA ASN A 188 -7.75 11.89 6.40
C ASN A 188 -8.69 12.26 5.23
N VAL A 189 -8.31 11.94 4.00
CA VAL A 189 -9.18 12.09 2.83
C VAL A 189 -9.64 10.70 2.41
N ILE A 190 -10.94 10.46 2.51
CA ILE A 190 -11.58 9.20 2.16
C ILE A 190 -12.69 9.51 1.15
N ARG A 191 -12.64 8.89 -0.03
CA ARG A 191 -13.69 9.03 -1.04
C ARG A 191 -14.08 7.66 -1.56
N VAL A 192 -15.36 7.32 -1.43
CA VAL A 192 -15.91 6.14 -2.07
C VAL A 192 -16.05 6.44 -3.56
N LEU A 193 -15.49 5.57 -4.38
CA LEU A 193 -15.62 5.64 -5.83
C LEU A 193 -16.93 4.94 -6.19
N ASN A 194 -17.96 5.72 -6.55
CA ASN A 194 -19.32 5.25 -6.79
C ASN A 194 -19.48 4.32 -8.01
N SER A 195 -18.40 4.02 -8.73
CA SER A 195 -18.43 3.04 -9.80
C SER A 195 -18.49 1.62 -9.24
N THR A 196 -19.36 0.80 -9.82
CA THR A 196 -19.42 -0.64 -9.57
C THR A 196 -18.19 -1.38 -10.10
N THR A 197 -17.39 -0.77 -10.96
CA THR A 197 -16.12 -1.34 -11.46
C THR A 197 -15.10 -0.24 -11.67
N TYR A 198 -13.95 -0.39 -11.03
CA TYR A 198 -12.80 0.46 -11.25
C TYR A 198 -11.87 -0.21 -12.27
N VAL A 199 -11.76 0.40 -13.45
CA VAL A 199 -10.97 -0.13 -14.56
C VAL A 199 -9.58 0.49 -14.51
N THR A 200 -8.56 -0.36 -14.38
CA THR A 200 -7.16 0.05 -14.64
C THR A 200 -6.70 -0.53 -15.98
N TYR A 201 -5.56 -0.07 -16.48
CA TYR A 201 -4.99 -0.62 -17.70
C TYR A 201 -4.65 -2.12 -17.57
N TYR A 202 -4.22 -2.55 -16.39
CA TYR A 202 -3.76 -3.91 -16.16
C TYR A 202 -4.87 -4.86 -15.72
N ARG A 203 -5.88 -4.35 -15.00
CA ARG A 203 -6.95 -5.17 -14.41
C ARG A 203 -8.20 -4.34 -14.06
N ASN A 204 -9.36 -5.01 -14.02
CA ASN A 204 -10.60 -4.46 -13.49
C ASN A 204 -10.82 -4.87 -12.02
N PHE A 205 -11.28 -3.94 -11.21
CA PHE A 205 -11.60 -4.12 -9.79
C PHE A 205 -13.08 -3.87 -9.55
N THR A 206 -13.83 -4.92 -9.26
CA THR A 206 -15.27 -4.79 -8.95
C THR A 206 -15.43 -4.07 -7.61
N GLY A 207 -16.27 -3.03 -7.58
CA GLY A 207 -16.43 -2.13 -6.46
C GLY A 207 -17.27 -2.71 -5.29
N PRO A 208 -17.40 -1.94 -4.20
CA PRO A 208 -16.95 -0.55 -4.05
C PRO A 208 -15.42 -0.42 -3.98
N ASN A 209 -14.87 0.68 -4.49
CA ASN A 209 -13.45 1.03 -4.34
C ASN A 209 -13.34 2.34 -3.53
N VAL A 210 -12.25 2.53 -2.81
CA VAL A 210 -12.05 3.68 -1.91
C VAL A 210 -10.73 4.34 -2.24
N PHE A 211 -10.78 5.64 -2.50
CA PHE A 211 -9.60 6.51 -2.56
C PHE A 211 -9.27 6.99 -1.15
N LEU A 212 -8.02 6.79 -0.76
CA LEU A 212 -7.44 7.20 0.51
C LEU A 212 -6.26 8.14 0.25
N SER A 213 -6.20 9.27 0.94
CA SER A 213 -5.02 10.12 0.98
C SER A 213 -4.62 10.48 2.40
N SER A 214 -3.32 10.43 2.66
CA SER A 214 -2.74 10.86 3.93
C SER A 214 -2.75 12.37 4.07
N GLU A 215 -2.54 12.81 5.31
CA GLU A 215 -2.06 14.15 5.61
C GLU A 215 -0.80 14.47 4.81
N PRO A 216 -0.64 15.74 4.37
CA PRO A 216 0.56 16.16 3.70
C PRO A 216 1.75 16.26 4.66
N VAL A 217 2.93 16.00 4.13
CA VAL A 217 4.21 16.17 4.83
C VAL A 217 5.20 16.89 3.94
N ASN A 218 6.01 17.76 4.54
CA ASN A 218 7.14 18.36 3.85
C ASN A 218 8.26 17.34 3.83
N PHE A 219 8.87 17.17 2.67
CA PHE A 219 10.05 16.34 2.50
C PHE A 219 11.10 17.15 1.76
N THR A 220 12.28 17.21 2.34
CA THR A 220 13.41 17.94 1.77
C THR A 220 14.32 16.93 1.10
N ASP A 221 14.52 17.12 -0.21
CA ASP A 221 15.40 16.29 -1.01
C ASP A 221 16.89 16.61 -0.74
N PRO A 222 17.83 15.85 -1.33
CA PRO A 222 19.25 16.10 -1.13
C PRO A 222 19.76 17.47 -1.59
N SER A 223 19.07 18.11 -2.54
CA SER A 223 19.42 19.46 -3.00
C SER A 223 18.96 20.56 -2.04
N GLY A 224 18.17 20.21 -1.02
CA GLY A 224 17.49 21.15 -0.13
C GLY A 224 16.13 21.63 -0.67
N ALA A 225 15.69 21.14 -1.82
CA ALA A 225 14.37 21.45 -2.35
C ALA A 225 13.32 20.73 -1.51
N THR A 226 12.29 21.47 -1.09
CA THR A 226 11.21 20.91 -0.28
C THR A 226 9.98 20.66 -1.12
N SER A 227 9.49 19.43 -1.09
CA SER A 227 8.28 18.99 -1.76
C SER A 227 7.17 18.65 -0.75
N PHE A 228 5.92 18.80 -1.18
CA PHE A 228 4.75 18.37 -0.41
C PHE A 228 4.35 16.96 -0.86
N ILE A 229 4.40 16.00 0.06
CA ILE A 229 4.15 14.59 -0.24
C ILE A 229 2.89 14.13 0.48
N ARG A 230 2.11 13.27 -0.18
CA ARG A 230 0.99 12.54 0.38
C ARG A 230 1.07 11.09 -0.07
N SER A 231 0.72 10.15 0.80
CA SER A 231 0.38 8.80 0.37
C SER A 231 -1.00 8.80 -0.22
N ILE A 232 -1.13 8.21 -1.41
CA ILE A 232 -2.40 8.01 -2.09
C ILE A 232 -2.56 6.53 -2.35
N VAL A 233 -3.72 5.99 -2.01
CA VAL A 233 -4.04 4.57 -2.16
C VAL A 233 -5.44 4.41 -2.72
N ILE A 234 -5.58 3.54 -3.71
CA ILE A 234 -6.87 3.00 -4.14
C ILE A 234 -7.02 1.62 -3.55
N PHE A 235 -7.99 1.48 -2.66
CA PHE A 235 -8.23 0.26 -1.92
C PHE A 235 -9.56 -0.37 -2.34
N ASN A 236 -9.59 -1.69 -2.50
CA ASN A 236 -10.80 -2.46 -2.72
C ASN A 236 -11.18 -3.20 -1.43
N PRO A 237 -12.21 -2.76 -0.68
CA PRO A 237 -12.64 -3.43 0.54
C PRO A 237 -13.28 -4.81 0.30
N GLY A 238 -13.79 -5.08 -0.90
CA GLY A 238 -14.40 -6.38 -1.23
C GLY A 238 -13.36 -7.50 -1.32
N ASP A 239 -12.21 -7.21 -1.92
CA ASP A 239 -11.08 -8.13 -2.06
C ASP A 239 -10.02 -7.98 -0.94
N ASP A 240 -10.19 -6.99 -0.05
CA ASP A 240 -9.23 -6.57 0.98
C ASP A 240 -7.82 -6.41 0.39
N LEU A 241 -7.75 -5.60 -0.68
CA LEU A 241 -6.56 -5.49 -1.52
C LEU A 241 -6.41 -4.08 -2.10
N THR A 242 -5.18 -3.59 -2.14
CA THR A 242 -4.86 -2.33 -2.83
C THR A 242 -4.73 -2.50 -4.33
N ALA A 243 -5.50 -1.71 -5.07
CA ALA A 243 -5.47 -1.63 -6.53
C ALA A 243 -4.34 -0.74 -7.05
N GLY A 244 -3.92 0.27 -6.28
CA GLY A 244 -2.74 1.07 -6.63
C GLY A 244 -2.36 2.09 -5.56
N PHE A 245 -1.12 2.57 -5.62
CA PHE A 245 -0.55 3.45 -4.60
C PHE A 245 0.57 4.37 -5.13
N MET A 246 0.79 5.48 -4.43
CA MET A 246 1.98 6.35 -4.56
C MET A 246 2.21 7.16 -3.26
N GLY A 247 3.33 7.86 -3.17
CA GLY A 247 3.72 8.65 -1.99
C GLY A 247 4.54 7.83 -0.99
N VAL A 248 4.28 8.00 0.31
CA VAL A 248 5.00 7.26 1.37
C VAL A 248 4.44 5.84 1.47
N ILE A 249 5.28 4.83 1.21
CA ILE A 249 4.87 3.41 1.18
C ILE A 249 5.63 2.63 2.27
N PRO A 250 5.01 2.36 3.43
CA PRO A 250 5.65 1.66 4.56
C PRO A 250 6.31 0.35 4.16
N ASP A 251 5.62 -0.45 3.33
CA ASP A 251 6.10 -1.75 2.85
C ASP A 251 7.43 -1.64 2.08
N LEU A 252 7.64 -0.57 1.31
CA LEU A 252 8.89 -0.36 0.57
C LEU A 252 9.97 0.30 1.41
N GLY A 253 9.61 1.24 2.29
CA GLY A 253 10.56 1.85 3.22
C GLY A 253 11.17 0.83 4.17
N ALA A 254 10.37 -0.13 4.65
CA ALA A 254 10.81 -1.18 5.56
C ALA A 254 11.65 -2.28 4.90
N SER A 255 11.53 -2.47 3.58
CA SER A 255 12.16 -3.59 2.86
C SER A 255 13.37 -3.16 2.03
N VAL A 256 13.16 -2.21 1.11
CA VAL A 256 14.15 -1.75 0.13
C VAL A 256 14.56 -0.30 0.33
N ARG A 257 14.15 0.31 1.45
CA ARG A 257 14.46 1.68 1.85
C ARG A 257 14.00 2.76 0.87
N LEU A 258 12.98 2.46 0.06
CA LEU A 258 12.28 3.47 -0.74
C LEU A 258 11.18 4.08 0.12
N ASP A 259 11.45 5.25 0.68
CA ASP A 259 10.51 5.92 1.59
C ASP A 259 9.32 6.51 0.83
N VAL A 260 9.58 7.03 -0.37
CA VAL A 260 8.59 7.74 -1.18
C VAL A 260 8.75 7.35 -2.64
N ILE A 261 7.61 7.18 -3.31
CA ILE A 261 7.53 6.97 -4.75
C ILE A 261 6.61 8.02 -5.39
N ALA A 262 7.09 8.62 -6.46
CA ALA A 262 6.36 9.58 -7.29
C ALA A 262 6.45 9.13 -8.75
N ILE A 263 5.55 8.23 -9.15
CA ILE A 263 5.39 7.83 -10.55
C ILE A 263 3.90 7.82 -10.88
N SER A 264 3.55 8.32 -12.05
CA SER A 264 2.21 8.22 -12.60
C SER A 264 2.27 7.30 -13.82
N ASP A 265 1.37 6.31 -13.89
CA ASP A 265 1.24 5.51 -15.10
C ASP A 265 0.59 6.38 -16.20
N ASN A 266 1.30 6.56 -17.32
CA ASN A 266 0.96 7.54 -18.36
C ASN A 266 -0.13 7.07 -19.34
N MET A 267 -0.79 5.95 -19.05
CA MET A 267 -1.88 5.41 -19.87
C MET A 267 -3.19 6.24 -19.83
N MET A 268 -3.27 7.28 -18.99
CA MET A 268 -4.39 8.24 -18.91
C MET A 268 -4.81 8.75 -20.30
N ASP A 269 -3.85 9.22 -21.09
CA ASP A 269 -4.10 9.85 -22.40
C ASP A 269 -4.67 8.87 -23.46
N ARG A 270 -4.45 7.56 -23.29
CA ARG A 270 -4.94 6.52 -24.22
C ARG A 270 -6.37 6.07 -23.92
N LEU A 271 -6.84 6.27 -22.68
CA LEU A 271 -8.19 5.83 -22.25
C LEU A 271 -9.22 6.97 -22.29
N THR A 272 -8.78 8.24 -22.26
CA THR A 272 -9.63 9.44 -22.42
C THR A 272 -10.67 9.33 -23.56
N PRO A 273 -10.34 8.78 -24.75
CA PRO A 273 -11.31 8.71 -25.86
C PRO A 273 -12.42 7.65 -25.70
N LYS A 274 -12.24 6.63 -24.85
CA LYS A 274 -13.18 5.49 -24.73
C LYS A 274 -14.29 5.69 -23.70
N PHE A 275 -14.21 6.76 -22.93
CA PHE A 275 -14.99 6.93 -21.71
C PHE A 275 -15.55 8.37 -21.56
N SER A 276 -15.78 9.05 -22.67
CA SER A 276 -16.35 10.39 -22.71
C SER A 276 -17.78 10.40 -22.17
N GLY A 277 -17.94 10.82 -20.90
CA GLY A 277 -19.25 10.96 -20.26
C GLY A 277 -19.16 11.12 -18.74
N GLY A 278 -18.59 12.22 -18.25
CA GLY A 278 -18.72 12.75 -16.88
C GLY A 278 -18.20 11.90 -15.69
N GLU A 279 -18.17 10.58 -15.78
CA GLU A 279 -17.77 9.66 -14.71
C GLU A 279 -16.25 9.40 -14.68
N VAL A 280 -15.53 9.87 -15.71
CA VAL A 280 -14.12 9.49 -15.96
C VAL A 280 -13.10 10.52 -15.52
N ASP A 281 -13.56 11.74 -15.19
CA ASP A 281 -12.73 12.76 -14.53
C ASP A 281 -12.25 12.33 -13.12
N ARG A 282 -12.58 11.12 -12.65
CA ARG A 282 -12.32 10.65 -11.28
C ARG A 282 -11.74 9.24 -11.16
N ALA A 283 -11.44 8.56 -12.27
CA ALA A 283 -11.21 7.10 -12.26
C ALA A 283 -9.79 6.62 -12.63
N VAL A 284 -8.82 7.51 -12.84
CA VAL A 284 -7.44 7.08 -13.15
C VAL A 284 -6.53 7.39 -11.96
N PRO A 285 -5.98 6.38 -11.27
CA PRO A 285 -5.04 6.63 -10.21
C PRO A 285 -3.66 6.86 -10.82
N ALA A 286 -3.05 7.99 -10.48
CA ALA A 286 -1.60 8.09 -10.52
C ALA A 286 -1.00 7.09 -9.53
N GLY A 287 0.11 6.46 -9.88
CA GLY A 287 0.83 5.53 -9.03
C GLY A 287 1.23 4.22 -9.69
N VAL A 288 1.62 3.30 -8.83
CA VAL A 288 1.89 1.89 -9.15
C VAL A 288 0.61 1.11 -9.04
N LEU A 289 0.26 0.35 -10.08
CA LEU A 289 -1.03 -0.32 -10.20
C LEU A 289 -0.86 -1.82 -10.09
N LEU A 290 -1.80 -2.48 -9.43
CA LEU A 290 -1.78 -3.93 -9.31
C LEU A 290 -1.97 -4.57 -10.69
N TYR A 291 -0.96 -5.31 -11.10
CA TYR A 291 -0.87 -6.03 -12.37
C TYR A 291 -1.36 -7.47 -12.25
N ASN A 292 -0.92 -8.20 -11.23
CA ASN A 292 -1.26 -9.62 -11.07
C ASN A 292 -1.30 -10.03 -9.59
N VAL A 293 -2.13 -11.03 -9.29
CA VAL A 293 -2.20 -11.72 -7.99
C VAL A 293 -2.07 -13.21 -8.28
N SER A 294 -0.97 -13.82 -7.84
CA SER A 294 -0.76 -15.26 -7.91
C SER A 294 -0.94 -15.86 -6.53
N VAL A 295 -1.93 -16.73 -6.36
CA VAL A 295 -2.18 -17.43 -5.11
C VAL A 295 -1.89 -18.91 -5.33
N PRO A 296 -1.03 -19.56 -4.54
CA PRO A 296 -0.82 -20.99 -4.63
C PRO A 296 -2.15 -21.73 -4.48
N LYS A 297 -2.39 -22.68 -5.38
CA LYS A 297 -3.49 -23.62 -5.23
C LYS A 297 -3.22 -24.42 -3.96
N THR A 298 -4.13 -24.36 -3.00
CA THR A 298 -4.14 -25.31 -1.90
C THR A 298 -4.18 -26.70 -2.54
N GLN A 299 -3.30 -27.62 -2.16
CA GLN A 299 -3.50 -29.02 -2.54
C GLN A 299 -4.92 -29.39 -2.12
N SER A 300 -5.70 -29.85 -3.09
CA SER A 300 -7.13 -30.06 -3.01
C SER A 300 -7.49 -30.98 -1.85
N ASP A 301 -8.17 -30.45 -0.84
CA ASP A 301 -9.37 -31.13 -0.36
C ASP A 301 -10.50 -30.69 -1.28
N GLU A 302 -10.95 -31.62 -2.13
CA GLU A 302 -12.13 -31.43 -2.96
C GLU A 302 -13.35 -31.15 -2.06
N HIS A 303 -14.15 -30.17 -2.47
CA HIS A 303 -15.40 -29.73 -1.83
C HIS A 303 -15.31 -28.93 -0.53
N VAL A 304 -14.83 -27.69 -0.62
CA VAL A 304 -15.48 -26.59 0.12
C VAL A 304 -15.73 -25.43 -0.85
N THR A 305 -16.97 -25.27 -1.28
CA THR A 305 -17.45 -24.05 -1.91
C THR A 305 -17.28 -22.91 -0.91
N GLN A 306 -16.16 -22.18 -0.97
CA GLN A 306 -15.96 -20.98 -0.16
C GLN A 306 -16.83 -19.88 -0.73
N GLN A 307 -18.04 -19.78 -0.19
CA GLN A 307 -18.89 -18.62 -0.34
C GLN A 307 -18.19 -17.47 0.39
N ALA A 308 -17.86 -16.39 -0.33
CA ALA A 308 -17.34 -15.18 0.28
C ALA A 308 -18.31 -14.75 1.38
N SER A 309 -17.84 -14.78 2.63
CA SER A 309 -18.62 -14.28 3.75
C SER A 309 -18.69 -12.76 3.62
N VAL A 310 -19.90 -12.23 3.47
CA VAL A 310 -20.22 -10.83 3.71
C VAL A 310 -19.51 -10.40 5.00
N PRO A 311 -18.84 -9.23 5.04
CA PRO A 311 -18.18 -8.78 6.25
C PRO A 311 -19.14 -8.89 7.41
N ALA A 312 -18.71 -9.54 8.49
CA ALA A 312 -19.49 -9.60 9.71
C ALA A 312 -19.80 -8.16 10.13
N ILE A 313 -21.06 -7.74 9.93
CA ILE A 313 -21.60 -6.56 10.60
C ILE A 313 -21.29 -6.80 12.07
N SER A 314 -20.44 -5.94 12.63
CA SER A 314 -19.88 -6.10 13.97
C SER A 314 -20.97 -6.53 14.95
N GLY A 315 -20.88 -7.78 15.42
CA GLY A 315 -21.75 -8.40 16.42
C GLY A 315 -22.13 -7.54 17.63
N PRO A 316 -21.34 -6.56 18.11
CA PRO A 316 -21.79 -5.66 19.18
C PRO A 316 -23.06 -4.86 18.87
N TRP A 317 -23.37 -4.52 17.61
CA TRP A 317 -24.57 -3.74 17.29
C TRP A 317 -25.85 -4.58 17.36
N ILE A 318 -25.83 -5.83 16.88
CA ILE A 318 -27.01 -6.72 16.94
C ILE A 318 -27.29 -7.13 18.40
N GLY A 319 -26.25 -7.40 19.18
CA GLY A 319 -26.37 -7.65 20.62
C GLY A 319 -26.91 -6.43 21.39
N GLY A 320 -26.42 -5.23 21.08
CA GLY A 320 -26.90 -3.98 21.67
C GLY A 320 -28.37 -3.67 21.33
N VAL A 321 -28.78 -3.91 20.07
CA VAL A 321 -30.17 -3.71 19.63
C VAL A 321 -31.11 -4.74 20.28
N LEU A 322 -30.72 -6.01 20.37
CA LEU A 322 -31.51 -7.04 21.06
C LEU A 322 -31.61 -6.78 22.58
N ALA A 323 -30.52 -6.38 23.22
CA ALA A 323 -30.53 -6.03 24.64
C ALA A 323 -31.38 -4.78 24.92
N GLY A 324 -31.31 -3.77 24.05
CA GLY A 324 -32.14 -2.57 24.11
C GLY A 324 -33.63 -2.86 23.92
N LEU A 325 -33.97 -3.73 22.95
CA LEU A 325 -35.36 -4.15 22.70
C LEU A 325 -35.93 -4.99 23.85
N LEU A 326 -35.13 -5.85 24.46
CA LEU A 326 -35.54 -6.63 25.64
C LEU A 326 -35.74 -5.76 26.88
N LEU A 327 -34.89 -4.75 27.10
CA LEU A 327 -35.06 -3.75 28.15
C LEU A 327 -36.33 -2.91 27.94
N LEU A 328 -36.58 -2.45 26.71
CA LEU A 328 -37.79 -1.70 26.37
C LEU A 328 -39.05 -2.53 26.54
N ALA A 329 -39.04 -3.81 26.14
CA ALA A 329 -40.15 -4.73 26.35
C ALA A 329 -40.41 -4.99 27.85
N GLY A 330 -39.35 -5.14 28.65
CA GLY A 330 -39.45 -5.29 30.11
C GLY A 330 -40.05 -4.06 30.80
N VAL A 331 -39.60 -2.86 30.42
CA VAL A 331 -40.15 -1.59 30.94
C VAL A 331 -41.61 -1.41 30.53
N PHE A 332 -41.99 -1.77 29.31
CA PHE A 332 -43.37 -1.66 28.82
C PHE A 332 -44.32 -2.64 29.52
N LEU A 333 -43.84 -3.85 29.84
CA LEU A 333 -44.59 -4.86 30.60
C LEU A 333 -44.75 -4.50 32.08
N MET A 334 -43.75 -3.84 32.69
CA MET A 334 -43.84 -3.35 34.07
C MET A 334 -44.77 -2.13 34.21
N LYS A 335 -44.91 -1.30 33.18
CA LYS A 335 -45.81 -0.13 33.20
C LYS A 335 -47.29 -0.47 32.97
N ARG A 336 -47.61 -1.75 32.67
CA ARG A 336 -48.97 -2.26 32.42
C ARG A 336 -49.55 -3.06 33.60
N ARG A 337 -48.86 -3.13 34.73
CA ARG A 337 -49.37 -3.59 36.03
C ARG A 337 -49.45 -2.41 36.98
#